data_AF-A0A8J2NWV7-F1
#
_entry.id   AF-A0A8J2NWV7-F1
#
_cell.length_a   1.000
_cell.length_b   1.000
_cell.length_c   1.000
_cell.angle_alpha   90.00
_cell.angle_beta   90.00
_cell.angle_gamma   90.00
#
_symmetry.space_group_name_H-M   'P 1'
#
loop_
_entity.id
_entity.type
_entity.pdbx_description
1 polymer ?
#
loop_
_entity_poly.entity_id
_entity_poly.type
_entity_poly.pdbx_seq_one_letter_code
_entity_poly.pdbx_strand_id
1 'polypeptide(L)'
;SCYTSSDPSSRNLKLAQNFDLRDCNKKMKVFGVFLILFHTIYLLNGEVHYVKLRQQPNEHYSCIILEDKQIPKFRGFSTDDDNEFKIITKNAVQGPVDAKYEIYDSSKIIEIFARKKTIAEAQVELLCKSKERVPDLKIASGTLAPEVVKIVDGGDQANRIDVVFMGDGYQESERQEYFDDIARLTKEMFEGATFRSYLPLFNIWAIYEASVDSGIGYNSGPKNTPFQLYKDAGTLRGIYPGNAGHARTVCRLTGTNG
;
A
#
# COMPACT_ATOMS: atom_id res chain seq x y z
N SER A 1 -14.63 46.42 5.79
CA SER A 1 -15.56 47.48 5.35
C SER A 1 -16.41 46.95 4.21
N CYS A 2 -17.74 46.84 4.25
CA CYS A 2 -18.84 47.33 5.11
C CYS A 2 -19.91 46.21 5.15
N TYR A 3 -20.54 45.84 6.29
CA TYR A 3 -21.87 46.29 6.80
C TYR A 3 -22.99 46.36 5.71
N THR A 4 -24.24 45.89 5.84
CA THR A 4 -25.15 45.55 6.97
C THR A 4 -26.44 44.87 6.43
N SER A 5 -27.01 43.96 7.24
CA SER A 5 -28.45 43.72 7.59
C SER A 5 -29.59 43.71 6.56
N SER A 6 -30.47 42.69 6.63
CA SER A 6 -31.79 42.72 7.31
C SER A 6 -32.80 41.69 6.74
N ASP A 7 -33.39 40.90 7.64
CA ASP A 7 -34.57 40.01 7.52
C ASP A 7 -35.87 40.85 7.73
N PRO A 8 -37.15 40.37 7.77
CA PRO A 8 -37.85 39.16 7.27
C PRO A 8 -39.22 39.43 6.55
N SER A 9 -39.86 38.34 6.10
CA SER A 9 -41.33 38.09 6.14
C SER A 9 -42.30 38.82 5.17
N SER A 10 -42.87 38.06 4.22
CA SER A 10 -44.33 38.03 4.01
C SER A 10 -44.79 36.81 3.20
N ARG A 11 -45.75 36.06 3.74
CA ARG A 11 -46.52 34.98 3.10
C ARG A 11 -47.38 35.52 1.96
N ASN A 12 -47.58 34.76 0.87
CA ASN A 12 -48.90 34.37 0.36
C ASN A 12 -48.84 33.40 -0.84
N LEU A 13 -49.96 32.70 -1.01
CA LEU A 13 -50.17 31.41 -1.64
C LEU A 13 -50.78 31.53 -3.06
N LYS A 14 -50.55 30.52 -3.92
CA LYS A 14 -51.28 30.16 -5.18
C LYS A 14 -50.99 31.06 -6.40
N LEU A 15 -50.81 30.58 -7.64
CA LEU A 15 -51.48 29.51 -8.39
C LEU A 15 -50.53 28.80 -9.39
N ALA A 16 -50.84 27.55 -9.69
CA ALA A 16 -50.28 26.73 -10.76
C ALA A 16 -50.72 27.19 -12.16
N GLN A 17 -49.91 26.92 -13.21
CA GLN A 17 -50.25 25.99 -14.31
C GLN A 17 -49.24 25.99 -15.48
N ASN A 18 -48.97 24.77 -15.95
CA ASN A 18 -48.56 24.33 -17.30
C ASN A 18 -47.07 24.37 -17.71
N PHE A 19 -46.38 23.27 -17.45
CA PHE A 19 -45.12 22.86 -18.10
C PHE A 19 -45.46 21.76 -19.13
N ASP A 20 -45.27 22.05 -20.42
CA ASP A 20 -45.55 21.13 -21.52
C ASP A 20 -44.39 20.10 -21.66
N LEU A 21 -44.72 18.82 -21.46
CA LEU A 21 -43.78 17.68 -21.41
C LEU A 21 -43.60 16.97 -22.76
N ARG A 22 -43.61 17.71 -23.89
CA ARG A 22 -43.55 17.10 -25.24
C ARG A 22 -42.25 17.29 -26.03
N ASP A 23 -41.18 17.83 -25.44
CA ASP A 23 -39.94 18.08 -26.18
C ASP A 23 -38.68 17.39 -25.62
N CYS A 24 -38.83 16.25 -24.92
CA CYS A 24 -37.68 15.54 -24.32
C CYS A 24 -37.43 14.12 -24.88
N ASN A 25 -38.21 13.65 -25.86
CA ASN A 25 -38.17 12.23 -26.27
C ASN A 25 -37.46 11.94 -27.61
N LYS A 26 -36.82 12.93 -28.24
CA LYS A 26 -36.11 12.74 -29.52
C LYS A 26 -34.58 12.81 -29.43
N LYS A 27 -34.01 13.29 -28.31
CA LYS A 27 -32.54 13.31 -28.07
C LYS A 27 -31.99 12.12 -27.28
N MET A 28 -32.84 11.28 -26.69
CA MET A 28 -32.41 10.18 -25.81
C MET A 28 -32.10 8.85 -26.50
N LYS A 29 -32.45 8.65 -27.77
CA LYS A 29 -32.18 7.38 -28.49
C LYS A 29 -30.81 7.32 -29.18
N VAL A 30 -30.15 8.45 -29.41
CA VAL A 30 -28.83 8.49 -30.06
C VAL A 30 -27.68 8.31 -29.04
N PHE A 31 -27.90 8.67 -27.77
CA PHE A 31 -26.90 8.51 -26.71
C PHE A 31 -26.82 7.09 -26.11
N GLY A 32 -27.92 6.31 -26.15
CA GLY A 32 -27.96 4.97 -25.57
C GLY A 32 -27.20 3.90 -26.36
N VAL A 33 -27.01 4.07 -27.67
CA VAL A 33 -26.31 3.09 -28.52
C VAL A 33 -24.78 3.25 -28.42
N PHE A 34 -24.29 4.48 -28.20
CA PHE A 34 -22.85 4.74 -28.02
C PHE A 34 -22.33 4.26 -26.65
N LEU A 35 -23.15 4.33 -25.60
CA LEU A 35 -22.74 3.88 -24.25
C LEU A 35 -22.61 2.35 -24.15
N ILE A 36 -23.45 1.61 -24.88
CA ILE A 36 -23.41 0.14 -24.91
C ILE A 36 -22.23 -0.35 -25.77
N LEU A 37 -21.87 0.36 -26.85
CA LEU A 37 -20.67 0.02 -27.63
C LEU A 37 -19.35 0.34 -26.88
N PHE A 38 -19.34 1.35 -26.01
CA PHE A 38 -18.16 1.64 -25.17
C PHE A 38 -18.00 0.68 -23.98
N HIS A 39 -19.08 0.09 -23.48
CA HIS A 39 -18.98 -0.97 -22.45
C HIS A 39 -18.58 -2.34 -23.00
N THR A 40 -18.80 -2.62 -24.29
CA THR A 40 -18.36 -3.87 -24.90
C THR A 40 -16.93 -3.82 -25.47
N ILE A 41 -16.33 -2.63 -25.62
CA ILE A 41 -14.93 -2.49 -26.07
C ILE A 41 -13.91 -2.55 -24.90
N TYR A 42 -14.35 -2.42 -23.64
CA TYR A 42 -13.47 -2.56 -22.47
C TYR A 42 -13.14 -4.01 -22.07
N LEU A 43 -13.58 -5.01 -22.84
CA LEU A 43 -13.38 -6.43 -22.53
C LEU A 43 -12.53 -7.20 -23.55
N LEU A 44 -11.73 -6.51 -24.35
CA LEU A 44 -10.72 -7.15 -25.19
C LEU A 44 -9.42 -6.37 -25.07
N ASN A 45 -8.51 -6.83 -24.19
CA ASN A 45 -7.14 -7.18 -24.55
C ASN A 45 -6.20 -7.21 -23.32
N GLY A 46 -5.83 -8.44 -22.91
CA GLY A 46 -4.50 -8.71 -22.37
C GLY A 46 -4.32 -8.74 -20.86
N GLU A 47 -5.27 -9.30 -20.10
CA GLU A 47 -4.99 -9.68 -18.70
C GLU A 47 -3.83 -10.68 -18.65
N VAL A 48 -2.91 -10.47 -17.72
CA VAL A 48 -1.70 -11.28 -17.56
C VAL A 48 -1.67 -11.81 -16.15
N HIS A 49 -1.40 -13.11 -16.01
CA HIS A 49 -1.18 -13.71 -14.72
C HIS A 49 0.26 -13.45 -14.26
N TYR A 50 0.39 -12.86 -13.08
CA TYR A 50 1.66 -12.47 -12.48
C TYR A 50 1.90 -13.27 -11.19
N VAL A 51 3.05 -13.95 -11.14
CA VAL A 51 3.52 -14.63 -9.93
C VAL A 51 4.89 -14.09 -9.56
N LYS A 52 5.04 -13.70 -8.29
CA LYS A 52 6.34 -13.33 -7.71
C LYS A 52 6.69 -14.31 -6.61
N LEU A 53 7.89 -14.87 -6.67
CA LEU A 53 8.36 -15.83 -5.69
C LEU A 53 9.80 -15.55 -5.26
N ARG A 54 10.13 -15.93 -4.03
CA ARG A 54 11.51 -16.05 -3.54
C ARG A 54 11.90 -17.52 -3.62
N GLN A 55 12.95 -17.84 -4.38
CA GLN A 55 13.51 -19.18 -4.48
C GLN A 55 14.80 -19.27 -3.67
N GLN A 56 15.00 -20.36 -2.93
CA GLN A 56 16.21 -20.66 -2.19
C GLN A 56 16.94 -21.86 -2.83
N PRO A 57 17.92 -21.63 -3.73
CA PRO A 57 18.65 -22.72 -4.37
C PRO A 57 19.36 -23.65 -3.39
N ASN A 58 19.87 -23.09 -2.28
CA ASN A 58 20.56 -23.87 -1.23
C ASN A 58 19.60 -24.75 -0.40
N GLU A 59 18.30 -24.49 -0.48
CA GLU A 59 17.26 -25.25 0.24
C GLU A 59 16.42 -26.05 -0.76
N HIS A 60 17.11 -26.84 -1.59
CA HIS A 60 16.49 -27.70 -2.60
C HIS A 60 15.56 -26.96 -3.58
N TYR A 61 15.82 -25.69 -3.88
CA TYR A 61 14.92 -24.86 -4.70
C TYR A 61 13.51 -24.77 -4.11
N SER A 62 13.41 -24.68 -2.78
CA SER A 62 12.18 -24.27 -2.10
C SER A 62 11.79 -22.86 -2.54
N CYS A 63 10.48 -22.62 -2.60
CA CYS A 63 9.93 -21.34 -3.01
C CYS A 63 8.89 -20.83 -2.03
N ILE A 64 8.95 -19.53 -1.76
CA ILE A 64 7.91 -18.78 -1.08
C ILE A 64 7.22 -17.89 -2.12
N ILE A 65 5.94 -18.15 -2.39
CA ILE A 65 5.11 -17.32 -3.27
C ILE A 65 4.74 -16.05 -2.52
N LEU A 66 5.21 -14.92 -3.03
CA LEU A 66 5.03 -13.57 -2.45
C LEU A 66 3.79 -12.87 -3.02
N GLU A 67 3.52 -13.05 -4.32
CA GLU A 67 2.36 -12.51 -5.01
C GLU A 67 1.87 -13.50 -6.07
N ASP A 68 0.55 -13.61 -6.23
CA ASP A 68 -0.13 -14.44 -7.23
C ASP A 68 -1.44 -13.71 -7.58
N LYS A 69 -1.48 -13.05 -8.75
CA LYS A 69 -2.59 -12.17 -9.14
C LYS A 69 -2.71 -11.96 -10.64
N GLN A 70 -3.89 -11.54 -11.08
CA GLN A 70 -4.12 -10.99 -12.42
C GLN A 70 -3.66 -9.52 -12.46
N ILE A 71 -2.91 -9.11 -13.49
CA ILE A 71 -2.54 -7.71 -13.74
C ILE A 71 -3.07 -7.25 -15.10
N PRO A 72 -3.44 -5.96 -15.26
CA PRO A 72 -4.17 -5.50 -16.43
C PRO A 72 -3.32 -5.41 -17.71
N LYS A 73 -1.99 -5.33 -17.61
CA LYS A 73 -1.11 -5.25 -18.78
C LYS A 73 0.34 -5.59 -18.45
N PHE A 74 1.00 -6.30 -19.36
CA PHE A 74 2.46 -6.47 -19.40
C PHE A 74 2.96 -6.23 -20.83
N ARG A 75 3.88 -5.27 -21.01
CA ARG A 75 4.42 -4.91 -22.35
C ARG A 75 5.61 -5.80 -22.79
N GLY A 76 5.91 -6.86 -22.06
CA GLY A 76 7.09 -7.68 -22.30
C GLY A 76 6.89 -8.87 -23.23
N PHE A 77 5.68 -9.09 -23.76
CA PHE A 77 5.35 -10.14 -24.72
C PHE A 77 5.58 -9.67 -26.16
N SER A 78 6.10 -10.57 -26.98
CA SER A 78 6.48 -10.30 -28.38
C SER A 78 5.47 -10.84 -29.38
N THR A 79 4.60 -11.77 -28.95
CA THR A 79 3.63 -12.46 -29.79
C THR A 79 2.25 -12.40 -29.16
N ASP A 80 1.19 -12.69 -29.91
CA ASP A 80 -0.17 -12.85 -29.37
C ASP A 80 -0.50 -14.31 -29.02
N ASP A 81 0.51 -15.18 -28.89
CA ASP A 81 0.32 -16.57 -28.46
C ASP A 81 -0.05 -16.62 -26.97
N ASP A 82 -1.24 -17.14 -26.67
CA ASP A 82 -1.75 -17.41 -25.33
C ASP A 82 -0.83 -18.22 -24.41
N ASN A 83 0.12 -18.98 -24.96
CA ASN A 83 1.10 -19.75 -24.20
C ASN A 83 2.37 -18.96 -23.88
N GLU A 84 2.49 -17.72 -24.36
CA GLU A 84 3.67 -16.89 -24.10
C GLU A 84 3.78 -16.56 -22.62
N PHE A 85 5.00 -16.72 -22.10
CA PHE A 85 5.38 -16.34 -20.76
C PHE A 85 6.76 -15.70 -20.74
N LYS A 86 7.03 -14.91 -19.70
CA LYS A 86 8.31 -14.24 -19.47
C LYS A 86 8.70 -14.39 -18.01
N ILE A 87 9.95 -14.78 -17.79
CA ILE A 87 10.52 -14.95 -16.46
C ILE A 87 11.65 -13.93 -16.29
N ILE A 88 11.61 -13.19 -15.19
CA ILE A 88 12.66 -12.25 -14.79
C ILE A 88 13.23 -12.75 -13.47
N THR A 89 14.54 -12.98 -13.43
CA THR A 89 15.25 -13.48 -12.25
C THR A 89 16.26 -12.44 -11.77
N LYS A 90 16.23 -12.13 -10.47
CA LYS A 90 17.17 -11.21 -9.80
C LYS A 90 17.69 -11.85 -8.52
N ASN A 91 18.86 -11.44 -8.04
CA ASN A 91 19.29 -11.80 -6.68
C ASN A 91 18.33 -11.17 -5.66
N ALA A 92 17.94 -11.94 -4.65
CA ALA A 92 17.05 -11.46 -3.60
C ALA A 92 17.73 -10.45 -2.69
N VAL A 93 19.04 -10.60 -2.51
CA VAL A 93 19.89 -9.61 -1.84
C VAL A 93 20.81 -9.00 -2.88
N GLN A 94 20.76 -7.67 -2.98
CA GLN A 94 21.71 -6.89 -3.77
C GLN A 94 22.57 -6.11 -2.79
N GLY A 95 23.86 -6.42 -2.77
CA GLY A 95 24.82 -5.67 -1.97
C GLY A 95 25.04 -4.26 -2.51
N PRO A 96 25.54 -3.34 -1.69
CA PRO A 96 26.09 -2.08 -2.18
C PRO A 96 27.13 -2.35 -3.27
N VAL A 97 27.12 -1.56 -4.35
CA VAL A 97 28.04 -1.71 -5.49
C VAL A 97 29.52 -1.72 -5.06
N ASP A 98 29.82 -1.06 -3.94
CA ASP A 98 31.18 -0.90 -3.39
C ASP A 98 31.47 -1.78 -2.15
N ALA A 99 30.63 -2.78 -1.85
CA ALA A 99 30.81 -3.61 -0.67
C ALA A 99 32.01 -4.57 -0.82
N LYS A 100 33.02 -4.40 0.06
CA LYS A 100 34.22 -5.27 0.15
C LYS A 100 33.99 -6.57 0.94
N TYR A 101 32.76 -7.08 0.98
CA TYR A 101 32.43 -8.35 1.64
C TYR A 101 31.52 -9.19 0.74
N GLU A 102 31.78 -10.49 0.70
CA GLU A 102 31.00 -11.44 -0.09
C GLU A 102 29.65 -11.70 0.58
N ILE A 103 28.56 -11.34 -0.10
CA ILE A 103 27.21 -11.67 0.36
C ILE A 103 26.93 -13.13 -0.03
N TYR A 104 26.92 -14.02 0.96
CA TYR A 104 26.55 -15.42 0.77
C TYR A 104 25.03 -15.59 0.85
N ASP A 105 24.29 -14.96 -0.06
CA ASP A 105 22.87 -15.26 -0.30
C ASP A 105 22.67 -15.64 -1.77
N SER A 106 22.37 -16.91 -1.99
CA SER A 106 22.06 -17.44 -3.33
C SER A 106 20.59 -17.29 -3.70
N SER A 107 19.75 -16.79 -2.78
CA SER A 107 18.31 -16.62 -2.99
C SER A 107 18.01 -15.73 -4.19
N LYS A 108 16.95 -16.07 -4.92
CA LYS A 108 16.51 -15.37 -6.12
C LYS A 108 15.09 -14.85 -5.94
N ILE A 109 14.82 -13.66 -6.46
CA ILE A 109 13.46 -13.20 -6.72
C ILE A 109 13.16 -13.50 -8.18
N ILE A 110 12.10 -14.28 -8.40
CA ILE A 110 11.64 -14.67 -9.71
C ILE A 110 10.26 -14.07 -9.93
N GLU A 111 10.11 -13.35 -11.04
CA GLU A 111 8.87 -12.74 -11.49
C GLU A 111 8.44 -13.44 -12.78
N ILE A 112 7.25 -14.05 -12.76
CA ILE A 112 6.67 -14.80 -13.88
C ILE A 112 5.46 -14.03 -14.39
N PHE A 113 5.47 -13.72 -15.68
CA PHE A 113 4.36 -13.12 -16.41
C PHE A 113 3.88 -14.13 -17.45
N ALA A 114 2.62 -14.55 -17.42
CA ALA A 114 2.07 -15.45 -18.41
C ALA A 114 0.68 -14.99 -18.86
N ARG A 115 0.33 -15.21 -20.12
CA ARG A 115 -1.02 -14.89 -20.63
C ARG A 115 -2.11 -15.78 -20.03
N LYS A 116 -1.76 -16.99 -19.60
CA LYS A 116 -2.67 -17.93 -18.92
C LYS A 116 -2.12 -18.34 -17.55
N LYS A 117 -3.03 -18.46 -16.58
CA LYS A 117 -2.72 -18.93 -15.23
C LYS A 117 -2.07 -20.32 -15.23
N THR A 118 -2.59 -21.24 -16.03
CA THR A 118 -2.05 -22.61 -16.14
C THR A 118 -0.59 -22.63 -16.58
N ILE A 119 -0.18 -21.69 -17.44
CA ILE A 119 1.20 -21.57 -17.90
C ILE A 119 2.07 -21.04 -16.76
N ALA A 120 1.63 -20.02 -16.03
CA ALA A 120 2.36 -19.53 -14.85
C ALA A 120 2.51 -20.62 -13.78
N GLU A 121 1.44 -21.37 -13.49
CA GLU A 121 1.45 -22.49 -12.54
C GLU A 121 2.44 -23.59 -12.96
N ALA A 122 2.46 -23.95 -14.24
CA ALA A 122 3.42 -24.91 -14.77
C ALA A 122 4.87 -24.43 -14.63
N GLN A 123 5.14 -23.13 -14.83
CA GLN A 123 6.48 -22.57 -14.61
C GLN A 123 6.86 -22.57 -13.13
N VAL A 124 5.92 -22.30 -12.22
CA VAL A 124 6.16 -22.42 -10.77
C VAL A 124 6.52 -23.85 -10.40
N GLU A 125 5.83 -24.85 -10.95
CA GLU A 125 6.12 -26.27 -10.69
C GLU A 125 7.45 -26.74 -11.26
N LEU A 126 7.86 -26.17 -12.40
CA LEU A 126 9.17 -26.44 -12.97
C LEU A 126 10.30 -25.85 -12.12
N LEU A 127 10.11 -24.63 -11.60
CA LEU A 127 11.13 -23.90 -10.85
C LEU A 127 11.23 -24.30 -9.38
N CYS A 128 10.13 -24.73 -8.76
CA CYS A 128 10.03 -24.92 -7.31
C CYS A 128 9.86 -26.39 -6.94
N LYS A 129 10.76 -26.94 -6.11
CA LYS A 129 10.62 -28.32 -5.60
C LYS A 129 9.64 -28.43 -4.45
N SER A 130 9.55 -27.38 -3.65
CA SER A 130 8.49 -27.15 -2.68
C SER A 130 7.99 -25.72 -2.83
N LYS A 131 6.72 -25.49 -2.51
CA LYS A 131 6.10 -24.16 -2.58
C LYS A 131 5.25 -23.91 -1.35
N GLU A 132 5.51 -22.81 -0.68
CA GLU A 132 4.67 -22.26 0.37
C GLU A 132 4.15 -20.91 -0.08
N ARG A 133 2.92 -20.57 0.29
CA ARG A 133 2.43 -19.20 0.16
C ARG A 133 2.73 -18.50 1.47
N VAL A 134 3.15 -17.24 1.39
CA VAL A 134 3.03 -16.38 2.58
C VAL A 134 1.55 -16.45 2.99
N PRO A 135 1.22 -16.96 4.18
CA PRO A 135 -0.17 -17.03 4.59
C PRO A 135 -0.75 -15.63 4.52
N ASP A 136 -1.99 -15.52 4.00
CA ASP A 136 -2.75 -14.29 4.16
C ASP A 136 -2.66 -13.92 5.64
N LEU A 137 -2.22 -12.70 5.89
CA LEU A 137 -2.04 -12.18 7.22
C LEU A 137 -3.36 -12.38 7.95
N LYS A 138 -3.42 -13.38 8.84
CA LYS A 138 -4.46 -13.43 9.84
C LYS A 138 -4.18 -12.24 10.72
N ILE A 139 -4.83 -11.12 10.41
CA ILE A 139 -5.00 -10.03 11.37
C ILE A 139 -5.58 -10.73 12.59
N ALA A 140 -4.77 -10.87 13.63
CA ALA A 140 -5.29 -11.26 14.92
C ALA A 140 -6.28 -10.16 15.29
N SER A 141 -7.56 -10.41 15.04
CA SER A 141 -8.67 -9.56 15.44
C SER A 141 -8.76 -9.64 16.96
N GLY A 142 -7.87 -8.89 17.59
CA GLY A 142 -7.59 -8.91 19.01
C GLY A 142 -6.67 -7.76 19.39
N THR A 143 -6.91 -6.55 18.90
CA THR A 143 -6.41 -5.30 19.48
C THR A 143 -7.22 -4.12 18.94
N LEU A 144 -7.32 -3.04 19.73
CA LEU A 144 -8.08 -1.83 19.42
C LEU A 144 -7.70 -1.30 18.02
N ALA A 145 -8.66 -0.68 17.32
CA ALA A 145 -8.39 -0.09 16.00
C ALA A 145 -7.21 0.90 16.08
N PRO A 146 -6.37 0.99 15.03
CA PRO A 146 -5.24 1.92 15.05
C PRO A 146 -5.70 3.35 15.34
N GLU A 147 -5.05 3.99 16.30
CA GLU A 147 -5.29 5.37 16.63
C GLU A 147 -4.42 6.26 15.76
N VAL A 148 -5.05 7.14 14.98
CA VAL A 148 -4.37 8.05 14.05
C VAL A 148 -4.45 9.46 14.58
N VAL A 149 -3.29 10.08 14.82
CA VAL A 149 -3.17 11.44 15.33
C VAL A 149 -2.30 12.27 14.40
N LYS A 150 -2.77 13.45 14.02
CA LYS A 150 -1.94 14.44 13.32
C LYS A 150 -1.15 15.25 14.35
N ILE A 151 0.17 15.08 14.38
CA ILE A 151 1.09 15.75 15.29
C ILE A 151 1.41 17.18 14.82
N VAL A 152 1.56 17.35 13.49
CA VAL A 152 1.78 18.65 12.85
C VAL A 152 0.78 18.81 11.72
N ASP A 153 0.04 19.92 11.72
CA ASP A 153 -0.86 20.30 10.62
C ASP A 153 -0.27 21.46 9.82
N GLY A 154 0.32 21.13 8.67
CA GLY A 154 0.80 22.12 7.70
C GLY A 154 -0.30 22.61 6.76
N GLY A 155 -1.45 21.92 6.70
CA GLY A 155 -2.58 22.23 5.83
C GLY A 155 -3.02 21.06 4.94
N ASP A 156 -3.64 21.39 3.81
CA ASP A 156 -4.22 20.41 2.87
C ASP A 156 -3.16 19.44 2.32
N GLN A 157 -3.42 18.13 2.46
CA GLN A 157 -2.58 17.04 1.96
C GLN A 157 -2.28 17.16 0.46
N ALA A 158 -3.20 17.73 -0.33
CA ALA A 158 -2.97 17.92 -1.77
C ALA A 158 -1.74 18.80 -2.08
N ASN A 159 -1.29 19.62 -1.12
CA ASN A 159 -0.18 20.56 -1.29
C ASN A 159 0.86 20.46 -0.15
N ARG A 160 0.91 19.33 0.58
CA ARG A 160 1.82 19.11 1.70
C ARG A 160 2.51 17.75 1.57
N ILE A 161 3.63 17.62 2.27
CA ILE A 161 4.35 16.35 2.39
C ILE A 161 3.83 15.66 3.64
N ASP A 162 3.16 14.52 3.47
CA ASP A 162 2.72 13.68 4.58
C ASP A 162 3.86 12.74 5.01
N VAL A 163 4.23 12.80 6.29
CA VAL A 163 5.17 11.86 6.91
C VAL A 163 4.41 11.11 7.99
N VAL A 164 4.41 9.78 7.90
CA VAL A 164 3.68 8.91 8.82
C VAL A 164 4.67 8.14 9.68
N PHE A 165 4.59 8.33 10.99
CA PHE A 165 5.29 7.53 11.98
C PHE A 165 4.39 6.40 12.47
N MET A 166 4.87 5.16 12.34
CA MET A 166 4.23 3.97 12.87
C MET A 166 5.23 3.31 13.82
N GLY A 167 4.83 3.15 15.08
CA GLY A 167 5.64 2.47 16.09
C GLY A 167 5.25 1.00 16.16
N ASP A 168 6.22 0.12 16.41
CA ASP A 168 5.97 -1.30 16.61
C ASP A 168 6.61 -1.74 17.93
N GLY A 169 5.89 -2.52 18.72
CA GLY A 169 6.37 -2.98 20.02
C GLY A 169 6.02 -2.07 21.21
N TYR A 170 5.09 -1.13 21.05
CA TYR A 170 4.53 -0.36 22.17
C TYR A 170 3.22 -1.00 22.64
N GLN A 171 3.17 -1.47 23.88
CA GLN A 171 1.97 -2.02 24.52
C GLN A 171 0.96 -0.92 24.87
N GLU A 172 -0.27 -1.31 25.23
CA GLU A 172 -1.33 -0.36 25.65
C GLU A 172 -0.87 0.57 26.79
N SER A 173 -0.12 0.03 27.75
CA SER A 173 0.45 0.81 28.86
C SER A 173 1.54 1.81 28.42
N GLU A 174 2.13 1.60 27.24
CA GLU A 174 3.20 2.41 26.65
C GLU A 174 2.65 3.43 25.62
N ARG A 175 1.32 3.56 25.49
CA ARG A 175 0.68 4.48 24.54
C ARG A 175 1.18 5.92 24.66
N GLN A 176 1.30 6.45 25.88
CA GLN A 176 1.77 7.82 26.08
C GLN A 176 3.25 7.98 25.69
N GLU A 177 4.08 6.99 26.03
CA GLU A 177 5.50 6.96 25.67
C GLU A 177 5.68 6.99 24.15
N TYR A 178 4.87 6.23 23.40
CA TYR A 178 4.86 6.28 21.94
C TYR A 178 4.63 7.71 21.41
N PHE A 179 3.59 8.41 21.87
CA PHE A 179 3.30 9.76 21.39
C PHE A 179 4.36 10.77 21.81
N ASP A 180 4.92 10.63 23.01
CA ASP A 180 6.03 11.47 23.49
C ASP A 180 7.29 11.27 22.65
N ASP A 181 7.58 10.02 22.24
CA ASP A 181 8.67 9.70 21.33
C ASP A 181 8.47 10.32 19.95
N ILE A 182 7.27 10.21 19.36
CA ILE A 182 7.01 10.83 18.05
C ILE A 182 7.07 12.35 18.14
N ALA A 183 6.57 12.96 19.21
CA ALA A 183 6.66 14.41 19.41
C ALA A 183 8.11 14.86 19.55
N ARG A 184 8.93 14.12 20.31
CA ARG A 184 10.36 14.38 20.47
C ARG A 184 11.12 14.23 19.15
N LEU A 185 10.90 13.14 18.41
CA LEU A 185 11.51 12.92 17.08
C LEU A 185 11.12 14.03 16.09
N THR A 186 9.84 14.41 16.09
CA THR A 186 9.35 15.52 15.24
C THR A 186 10.03 16.82 15.61
N LYS A 187 10.15 17.13 16.91
CA LYS A 187 10.86 18.32 17.37
C LYS A 187 12.32 18.29 16.92
N GLU A 188 13.05 17.20 17.17
CA GLU A 188 14.46 17.05 16.80
C GLU A 188 14.69 17.23 15.29
N MET A 189 13.78 16.73 14.45
CA MET A 189 13.85 16.88 12.99
C MET A 189 13.75 18.33 12.51
N PHE A 190 12.99 19.19 13.22
CA PHE A 190 12.70 20.56 12.81
C PHE A 190 13.28 21.66 13.72
N GLU A 191 13.95 21.29 14.82
CA GLU A 191 14.60 22.23 15.74
C GLU A 191 15.83 22.90 15.09
N GLY A 192 16.53 22.18 14.20
CA GLY A 192 17.67 22.72 13.45
C GLY A 192 17.28 23.85 12.49
N ALA A 193 18.12 24.89 12.42
CA ALA A 193 17.89 26.07 11.57
C ALA A 193 17.62 25.74 10.08
N THR A 194 18.15 24.63 9.59
CA THR A 194 18.02 24.17 8.20
C THR A 194 16.61 23.72 7.83
N PHE A 195 15.87 23.06 8.74
CA PHE A 195 14.57 22.47 8.45
C PHE A 195 13.40 23.24 9.05
N ARG A 196 13.65 24.09 10.06
CA ARG A 196 12.61 24.85 10.76
C ARG A 196 11.70 25.67 9.84
N SER A 197 12.25 26.32 8.82
CA SER A 197 11.48 27.13 7.86
C SER A 197 10.57 26.30 6.95
N TYR A 198 10.84 24.99 6.82
CA TYR A 198 10.08 24.09 5.97
C TYR A 198 8.97 23.34 6.73
N LEU A 199 8.94 23.40 8.06
CA LEU A 199 7.90 22.76 8.88
C LEU A 199 6.46 23.00 8.37
N PRO A 200 6.06 24.21 7.91
CA PRO A 200 4.72 24.43 7.38
C PRO A 200 4.38 23.64 6.10
N LEU A 201 5.37 23.05 5.42
CA LEU A 201 5.17 22.21 4.23
C LEU A 201 4.86 20.76 4.57
N PHE A 202 4.92 20.35 5.84
CA PHE A 202 4.72 18.97 6.27
C PHE A 202 3.43 18.80 7.05
N ASN A 203 2.80 17.65 6.85
CA ASN A 203 1.88 17.07 7.82
C ASN A 203 2.60 15.89 8.46
N ILE A 204 2.64 15.85 9.79
CA ILE A 204 3.24 14.74 10.53
C ILE A 204 2.12 13.95 11.20
N TRP A 205 2.05 12.67 10.90
CA TRP A 205 1.07 11.73 11.44
C TRP A 205 1.75 10.72 12.36
N ALA A 206 1.08 10.35 13.43
CA ALA A 206 1.42 9.25 14.31
C ALA A 206 0.28 8.24 14.24
N ILE A 207 0.61 6.96 14.01
CA ILE A 207 -0.34 5.86 14.09
C ILE A 207 0.11 4.89 15.18
N TYR A 208 -0.74 4.76 16.20
CA TYR A 208 -0.55 3.86 17.32
C TYR A 208 -1.44 2.63 17.16
N GLU A 209 -0.83 1.45 17.21
CA GLU A 209 -1.54 0.17 17.33
C GLU A 209 -0.85 -0.60 18.44
N ALA A 210 -1.61 -0.97 19.48
CA ALA A 210 -1.03 -1.60 20.65
C ALA A 210 -0.44 -2.97 20.31
N SER A 211 0.80 -3.21 20.75
CA SER A 211 1.44 -4.52 20.67
C SER A 211 1.04 -5.43 21.82
N VAL A 212 1.02 -6.74 21.54
CA VAL A 212 0.95 -7.75 22.60
C VAL A 212 2.31 -7.83 23.31
N ASP A 213 3.39 -7.93 22.55
CA ASP A 213 4.76 -7.99 23.08
C ASP A 213 5.45 -6.62 23.01
N SER A 214 6.17 -6.24 24.07
CA SER A 214 7.01 -5.04 24.06
C SER A 214 8.28 -5.24 23.22
N GLY A 215 8.64 -4.22 22.44
CA GLY A 215 9.79 -4.17 21.53
C GLY A 215 9.64 -5.01 20.26
N ILE A 216 10.69 -5.01 19.44
CA ILE A 216 10.74 -5.71 18.14
C ILE A 216 11.44 -7.07 18.23
N GLY A 217 11.32 -7.88 17.17
CA GLY A 217 12.01 -9.17 17.03
C GLY A 217 13.52 -9.05 16.87
N TYR A 218 14.27 -10.05 17.34
CA TYR A 218 15.71 -10.14 17.16
C TYR A 218 16.14 -11.61 17.06
N ASN A 219 16.87 -11.98 15.99
CA ASN A 219 17.42 -13.31 15.71
C ASN A 219 16.43 -14.48 15.61
N SER A 220 15.39 -14.54 16.46
CA SER A 220 14.35 -15.56 16.50
C SER A 220 13.13 -15.21 15.63
N GLY A 221 13.26 -14.20 14.77
CA GLY A 221 12.15 -13.65 13.98
C GLY A 221 11.34 -12.58 14.72
N PRO A 222 10.21 -12.15 14.14
CA PRO A 222 9.36 -11.11 14.69
C PRO A 222 8.64 -11.53 15.98
N LYS A 223 8.38 -10.56 16.87
CA LYS A 223 7.52 -10.71 18.04
C LYS A 223 6.04 -10.55 17.68
N ASN A 224 5.14 -10.84 18.63
CA ASN A 224 3.71 -10.60 18.47
C ASN A 224 3.38 -9.10 18.57
N THR A 225 3.58 -8.43 17.45
CA THR A 225 3.50 -6.98 17.27
C THR A 225 2.78 -6.71 15.94
N PRO A 226 2.04 -5.59 15.79
CA PRO A 226 1.22 -5.32 14.62
C PRO A 226 1.98 -5.41 13.28
N PHE A 227 3.16 -4.79 13.23
CA PHE A 227 3.96 -4.71 12.00
C PHE A 227 5.03 -5.78 11.90
N GLN A 228 5.23 -6.56 12.97
CA GLN A 228 6.17 -7.65 13.04
C GLN A 228 7.58 -7.19 12.66
N LEU A 229 7.99 -6.02 13.14
CA LEU A 229 9.33 -5.52 12.92
C LEU A 229 10.34 -6.46 13.58
N TYR A 230 11.46 -6.69 12.91
CA TYR A 230 12.53 -7.52 13.42
C TYR A 230 13.90 -7.13 12.88
N LYS A 231 14.94 -7.54 13.59
CA LYS A 231 16.34 -7.43 13.14
C LYS A 231 16.91 -8.82 12.85
N ASP A 232 17.61 -8.94 11.74
CA ASP A 232 18.34 -10.14 11.36
C ASP A 232 19.69 -10.24 12.06
N ALA A 233 20.07 -11.48 12.38
CA ALA A 233 21.39 -11.80 12.92
C ALA A 233 22.49 -11.29 11.99
N GLY A 234 23.47 -10.56 12.55
CA GLY A 234 24.57 -9.97 11.79
C GLY A 234 24.28 -8.59 11.19
N THR A 235 23.04 -8.08 11.28
CA THR A 235 22.73 -6.71 10.89
C THR A 235 22.73 -5.78 12.11
N LEU A 236 23.66 -4.82 12.16
CA LEU A 236 23.73 -3.89 13.29
C LEU A 236 22.56 -2.89 13.32
N ARG A 237 22.08 -2.47 12.14
CA ARG A 237 21.13 -1.35 11.99
C ARG A 237 19.92 -1.65 11.08
N GLY A 238 19.82 -2.85 10.52
CA GLY A 238 18.68 -3.22 9.68
C GLY A 238 17.47 -3.56 10.54
N ILE A 239 16.32 -2.93 10.27
CA ILE A 239 15.01 -3.30 10.81
C ILE A 239 14.11 -3.59 9.62
N TYR A 240 13.47 -4.76 9.63
CA TYR A 240 12.68 -5.27 8.53
C TYR A 240 11.24 -5.51 8.96
N PRO A 241 10.24 -5.23 8.10
CA PRO A 241 8.85 -5.54 8.39
C PRO A 241 8.53 -7.01 8.10
N GLY A 242 8.11 -7.76 9.11
CA GLY A 242 7.51 -9.09 8.95
C GLY A 242 6.09 -9.01 8.36
N ASN A 243 5.39 -7.88 8.57
CA ASN A 243 4.04 -7.65 8.09
C ASN A 243 3.92 -6.33 7.29
N ALA A 244 4.60 -6.27 6.15
CA ALA A 244 4.58 -5.08 5.29
C ALA A 244 3.19 -4.81 4.65
N GLY A 245 2.35 -5.84 4.53
CA GLY A 245 0.98 -5.72 4.01
C GLY A 245 0.10 -4.88 4.93
N HIS A 246 0.09 -5.23 6.22
CA HIS A 246 -0.65 -4.50 7.26
C HIS A 246 -0.12 -3.08 7.44
N ALA A 247 1.20 -2.90 7.50
CA ALA A 247 1.80 -1.56 7.60
C ALA A 247 1.32 -0.62 6.48
N ARG A 248 1.20 -1.09 5.25
CA ARG A 248 0.65 -0.30 4.13
C ARG A 248 -0.85 -0.04 4.26
N THR A 249 -1.61 -0.97 4.83
CA THR A 249 -3.05 -0.78 5.06
C THR A 249 -3.29 0.28 6.13
N VAL A 250 -2.52 0.24 7.22
CA VAL A 250 -2.60 1.19 8.33
C VAL A 250 -2.13 2.58 7.90
N CYS A 251 -1.04 2.67 7.13
CA CYS A 251 -0.54 3.96 6.62
C CYS A 251 -1.59 4.74 5.81
N ARG A 252 -2.41 4.04 5.01
CA ARG A 252 -3.51 4.63 4.21
C ARG A 252 -4.63 5.26 5.04
N LEU A 253 -4.71 4.95 6.34
CA LEU A 253 -5.69 5.60 7.23
C LEU A 253 -5.45 7.11 7.37
N THR A 254 -4.25 7.58 7.00
CA THR A 254 -3.90 9.01 7.03
C THR A 254 -4.44 9.81 5.84
N GLY A 255 -4.93 9.16 4.77
CA GLY A 255 -5.54 9.83 3.62
C GLY A 255 -4.97 9.39 2.28
N THR A 256 -5.23 10.18 1.25
CA THR A 256 -4.92 9.84 -0.16
C THR A 256 -3.43 9.77 -0.49
N ASN A 257 -2.57 10.32 0.36
CA ASN A 257 -1.11 10.30 0.20
C ASN A 257 -0.39 9.22 1.02
N GLY A 258 -1.14 8.44 1.83
CA GLY A 258 -0.62 7.41 2.73
C GLY A 258 -0.58 5.99 2.15
#